data_AF-A0A6V8PIB4-F1
#
_entry.id   AF-A0A6V8PIB4-F1
#
_cell.length_a   1.000
_cell.length_b   1.000
_cell.length_c   1.000
_cell.angle_alpha   90.00
_cell.angle_beta   90.00
_cell.angle_gamma   90.00
#
_symmetry.space_group_name_H-M   'P 1'
#
loop_
_entity.id
_entity.type
_entity.pdbx_description
1 polymer ?
#
loop_
_entity_poly.entity_id
_entity_poly.type
_entity_poly.pdbx_seq_one_letter_code
_entity_poly.pdbx_strand_id
1 'polypeptide(L)'
;MAKIEVKVSDSNHQALHLVRGAIESKMARIRLGLEITQKKLAKFEAKYQVSSEKFISEMAAEDLFEGDMEYVEWAGEYRILQKLKEDLERLEAVEYADK
;
A
#
# COMPACT_ATOMS: atom_id res chain seq x y z
N MET A 1 -16.09 -4.97 -7.81
CA MET A 1 -15.82 -3.60 -8.30
C MET A 1 -16.57 -2.61 -7.42
N ALA A 2 -15.99 -1.46 -7.11
CA ALA A 2 -16.60 -0.43 -6.26
C ALA A 2 -16.99 0.78 -7.11
N LYS A 3 -18.19 1.31 -6.89
CA LYS A 3 -18.73 2.47 -7.61
C LYS A 3 -18.93 3.63 -6.65
N ILE A 4 -18.51 4.83 -7.07
CA ILE A 4 -18.76 6.07 -6.34
C ILE A 4 -19.73 6.94 -7.14
N GLU A 5 -20.84 7.31 -6.50
CA GLU A 5 -21.85 8.23 -7.04
C GLU A 5 -21.85 9.51 -6.18
N VAL A 6 -21.73 10.66 -6.84
CA VAL A 6 -21.76 11.97 -6.18
C VAL A 6 -23.02 12.69 -6.63
N LYS A 7 -23.91 13.02 -5.70
CA LYS A 7 -25.10 13.83 -5.96
C LYS A 7 -24.89 15.23 -5.41
N VAL A 8 -24.99 16.23 -6.26
CA VAL A 8 -24.82 17.64 -5.90
C VAL A 8 -26.10 18.37 -6.27
N SER A 9 -26.59 19.24 -5.38
CA SER A 9 -27.75 20.10 -5.62
C SER A 9 -27.45 21.29 -6.54
N ASP A 10 -26.19 21.47 -6.95
CA ASP A 10 -25.72 22.56 -7.80
C ASP A 10 -25.11 21.98 -9.09
N SER A 11 -25.45 22.57 -10.23
CA SER A 11 -25.23 22.04 -11.59
C SER A 11 -23.77 22.00 -12.06
N ASN A 12 -22.81 22.34 -11.20
CA ASN A 12 -21.45 22.64 -11.65
C ASN A 12 -20.47 21.44 -11.62
N HIS A 13 -20.93 20.22 -11.30
CA HIS A 13 -20.11 18.98 -11.25
C HIS A 13 -18.80 19.06 -10.41
N GLN A 14 -18.57 20.15 -9.68
CA GLN A 14 -17.32 20.44 -8.97
C GLN A 14 -17.04 19.43 -7.87
N ALA A 15 -18.08 18.90 -7.21
CA ALA A 15 -17.88 17.93 -6.15
C ALA A 15 -17.29 16.60 -6.65
N LEU A 16 -17.66 16.14 -7.85
CA LEU A 16 -17.08 14.92 -8.42
C LEU A 16 -15.59 15.11 -8.72
N HIS A 17 -15.20 16.28 -9.23
CA HIS A 17 -13.79 16.63 -9.42
C HIS A 17 -13.00 16.66 -8.10
N LEU A 18 -13.58 17.20 -7.03
CA LEU A 18 -12.95 17.19 -5.70
C LEU A 18 -12.75 15.76 -5.17
N VAL A 19 -13.75 14.89 -5.31
CA VAL A 19 -13.66 13.49 -4.90
C VAL A 19 -12.60 12.75 -5.71
N ARG A 20 -12.57 12.92 -7.03
CA ARG A 20 -11.55 12.34 -7.90
C ARG A 20 -10.15 12.80 -7.50
N GLY A 21 -9.96 14.11 -7.31
CA GLY A 21 -8.67 14.67 -6.90
C GLY A 21 -8.20 14.15 -5.53
N ALA A 22 -9.11 13.92 -4.59
CA ALA A 22 -8.79 13.32 -3.30
C ALA A 22 -8.32 11.87 -3.42
N ILE A 23 -8.97 11.08 -4.29
CA ILE A 23 -8.58 9.68 -4.57
C ILE A 23 -7.23 9.64 -5.29
N GLU A 24 -7.02 10.46 -6.31
CA GLU A 24 -5.74 10.58 -7.01
C GLU A 24 -4.60 10.96 -6.06
N SER A 25 -4.85 11.93 -5.17
CA SER A 25 -3.89 12.33 -4.14
C SER A 25 -3.58 11.19 -3.15
N LYS A 26 -4.58 10.37 -2.79
CA LYS A 26 -4.37 9.20 -1.94
C LYS A 26 -3.55 8.13 -2.65
N MET A 27 -3.83 7.85 -3.93
CA MET A 27 -3.04 6.92 -4.73
C MET A 27 -1.58 7.37 -4.85
N ALA A 28 -1.33 8.67 -5.08
CA ALA A 28 0.03 9.22 -5.12
C ALA A 28 0.79 9.01 -3.80
N ARG A 29 0.13 9.23 -2.65
CA ARG A 29 0.72 8.95 -1.33
C ARG A 29 0.99 7.46 -1.11
N ILE A 30 0.09 6.57 -1.55
CA ILE A 30 0.30 5.13 -1.47
C ILE A 30 1.52 4.71 -2.30
N ARG A 31 1.66 5.21 -3.53
CA ARG A 31 2.81 4.92 -4.40
C ARG A 31 4.14 5.36 -3.77
N LEU A 32 4.18 6.54 -3.16
CA LEU A 32 5.35 6.97 -2.39
C LEU A 32 5.64 6.03 -1.20
N GLY A 33 4.60 5.62 -0.47
CA GLY A 33 4.72 4.64 0.61
C GLY A 33 5.29 3.31 0.13
N LEU A 34 4.84 2.81 -1.03
CA LEU A 34 5.35 1.58 -1.64
C LEU A 34 6.85 1.69 -1.93
N GLU A 35 7.29 2.79 -2.55
CA GLU A 35 8.72 3.01 -2.84
C GLU A 35 9.58 3.02 -1.57
N ILE A 36 9.10 3.68 -0.51
CA ILE A 36 9.82 3.75 0.77
C ILE A 36 9.90 2.38 1.42
N THR A 37 8.79 1.65 1.52
CA THR A 37 8.75 0.32 2.13
C THR A 37 9.57 -0.68 1.32
N GLN A 38 9.53 -0.64 -0.01
CA GLN A 38 10.38 -1.48 -0.86
C GLN A 38 11.88 -1.23 -0.60
N LYS A 39 12.29 0.03 -0.43
CA LYS A 39 13.69 0.36 -0.08
C LYS A 39 14.10 -0.16 1.29
N LYS A 40 13.17 -0.21 2.26
CA LYS A 40 13.44 -0.81 3.57
C LYS A 40 13.58 -2.32 3.47
N LEU A 41 12.65 -2.99 2.80
CA LEU A 41 12.69 -4.44 2.58
C LEU A 41 13.96 -4.87 1.86
N ALA A 42 14.39 -4.13 0.84
CA ALA A 42 15.61 -4.41 0.09
C ALA A 42 16.87 -4.48 0.98
N LYS A 43 16.90 -3.77 2.12
CA LYS A 43 18.01 -3.85 3.07
C LYS A 43 18.05 -5.20 3.77
N PHE A 44 16.90 -5.70 4.23
CA PHE A 44 16.80 -7.02 4.85
C PHE A 44 17.04 -8.12 3.83
N GLU A 45 16.43 -8.01 2.64
CA GLU A 45 16.59 -8.99 1.56
C GLU A 45 18.06 -9.09 1.11
N ALA A 46 18.78 -7.97 1.04
CA ALA A 46 20.21 -7.97 0.75
C ALA A 46 21.06 -8.54 1.91
N LYS A 47 20.68 -8.27 3.17
CA LYS A 47 21.40 -8.79 4.35
C LYS A 47 21.31 -10.32 4.43
N TYR A 48 20.12 -10.88 4.19
CA TYR A 48 19.86 -12.32 4.35
C TYR A 48 19.86 -13.10 3.02
N GLN A 49 19.95 -12.43 1.87
CA GLN A 49 19.89 -13.02 0.53
C GLN A 49 18.60 -13.84 0.29
N VAL A 50 17.49 -13.39 0.87
CA VAL A 50 16.18 -14.05 0.85
C VAL A 50 15.12 -12.99 0.57
N SER A 51 14.09 -13.30 -0.24
CA SER A 51 12.98 -12.39 -0.48
C SER A 51 12.10 -12.25 0.76
N SER A 52 11.43 -11.11 0.92
CA SER A 52 10.51 -10.89 2.06
C SER A 52 9.35 -11.89 2.10
N GLU A 53 8.93 -12.41 0.94
CA GLU A 53 7.91 -13.45 0.83
C GLU A 53 8.40 -14.80 1.39
N LYS A 54 9.64 -15.19 1.06
CA LYS A 54 10.23 -16.41 1.60
C LYS A 54 10.53 -16.25 3.09
N PHE A 55 11.04 -15.09 3.50
CA PHE A 55 11.27 -14.76 4.90
C PHE A 55 10.01 -14.96 5.74
N ILE A 56 8.87 -14.37 5.36
CA ILE A 56 7.66 -14.42 6.19
C ILE A 56 7.02 -15.82 6.23
N SER A 57 7.29 -16.66 5.25
CA SER A 57 6.69 -17.99 5.11
C SER A 57 7.53 -19.10 5.72
N GLU A 58 8.85 -18.96 5.75
CA GLU A 58 9.77 -20.07 6.06
C GLU A 58 10.75 -19.78 7.20
N MET A 59 10.94 -18.52 7.62
CA MET A 59 11.93 -18.16 8.64
C MET A 59 11.29 -17.80 9.99
N ALA A 60 12.06 -17.99 11.06
CA ALA A 60 11.74 -17.58 12.43
C ALA A 60 12.71 -16.49 12.93
N ALA A 61 12.42 -15.95 14.12
CA ALA A 61 13.26 -14.91 14.72
C ALA A 61 14.68 -15.41 14.99
N GLU A 62 14.83 -16.68 15.36
CA GLU A 62 16.09 -17.35 15.65
C GLU A 62 17.01 -17.47 14.42
N ASP A 63 16.47 -17.33 13.20
CA ASP A 63 17.25 -17.30 11.97
C ASP A 63 17.88 -15.92 11.70
N LEU A 64 17.51 -14.88 12.47
CA LEU A 64 17.97 -13.51 12.30
C LEU A 64 19.01 -13.13 13.35
N PHE A 65 19.97 -12.28 12.95
CA PHE A 65 21.06 -11.85 13.83
C PHE A 65 20.57 -11.03 15.03
N GLU A 66 19.57 -10.18 14.83
CA GLU A 66 18.98 -9.35 15.90
C GLU A 66 17.70 -9.98 16.49
N GLY A 67 17.43 -11.24 16.15
CA GLY A 67 16.35 -12.02 16.73
C GLY A 67 14.96 -11.41 16.49
N ASP A 68 14.15 -11.38 17.56
CA ASP A 68 12.75 -10.97 17.53
C ASP A 68 12.55 -9.53 17.04
N MET A 69 13.44 -8.60 17.37
CA MET A 69 13.26 -7.19 17.03
C MET A 69 13.30 -6.98 15.52
N GLU A 70 14.32 -7.55 14.87
CA GLU A 70 14.48 -7.47 13.42
C GLU A 70 13.40 -8.28 12.70
N TYR A 71 12.98 -9.42 13.28
CA TYR A 71 11.87 -10.19 12.73
C TYR A 71 10.59 -9.36 12.67
N VAL A 72 10.24 -8.70 13.79
CA VAL A 72 9.05 -7.86 13.89
C VAL A 72 9.13 -6.67 12.92
N GLU A 73 10.30 -6.05 12.78
CA GLU A 73 10.49 -4.94 11.84
C GLU A 73 10.31 -5.39 10.39
N TRP A 74 11.00 -6.45 9.96
CA TRP A 74 10.91 -6.95 8.58
C TRP A 74 9.49 -7.45 8.26
N ALA A 75 8.89 -8.25 9.15
CA ALA A 75 7.52 -8.72 8.99
C ALA A 75 6.52 -7.56 8.94
N GLY A 76 6.73 -6.53 9.75
CA GLY A 76 5.93 -5.32 9.77
C GLY A 76 5.99 -4.59 8.43
N GLU A 77 7.18 -4.32 7.91
CA GLU A 77 7.37 -3.66 6.62
C GLU A 77 6.76 -4.47 5.47
N TYR A 78 6.87 -5.81 5.50
CA TYR A 78 6.28 -6.65 4.45
C TYR A 78 4.75 -6.60 4.48
N ARG A 79 4.14 -6.62 5.67
CA ARG A 79 2.68 -6.44 5.81
C ARG A 79 2.22 -5.06 5.35
N ILE A 80 3.00 -4.01 5.63
CA ILE A 80 2.72 -2.66 5.12
C ILE A 80 2.75 -2.65 3.59
N LEU A 81 3.74 -3.28 2.96
CA LEU A 81 3.82 -3.40 1.51
C LEU A 81 2.56 -4.07 0.93
N GLN A 82 2.16 -5.20 1.49
CA GLN A 82 0.97 -5.94 1.06
C GLN A 82 -0.28 -5.06 1.17
N LYS A 83 -0.46 -4.39 2.32
CA LYS A 83 -1.63 -3.53 2.55
C LYS A 83 -1.69 -2.35 1.59
N LEU A 84 -0.54 -1.71 1.31
CA LEU A 84 -0.47 -0.61 0.35
C LEU A 84 -0.78 -1.07 -1.07
N LYS A 85 -0.33 -2.26 -1.49
CA LYS A 85 -0.68 -2.83 -2.80
C LYS A 85 -2.19 -3.08 -2.91
N GLU A 86 -2.78 -3.74 -1.91
CA GLU A 86 -4.23 -4.00 -1.87
C GLU A 86 -5.05 -2.69 -1.93
N ASP A 87 -4.64 -1.68 -1.15
CA ASP A 87 -5.34 -0.40 -1.12
C ASP A 87 -5.22 0.34 -2.46
N LEU A 88 -4.06 0.26 -3.13
CA LEU A 88 -3.86 0.84 -4.46
C LEU A 88 -4.76 0.15 -5.50
N GLU A 89 -4.74 -1.18 -5.54
CA GLU A 89 -5.57 -1.97 -6.47
C GLU A 89 -7.07 -1.64 -6.30
N ARG A 90 -7.54 -1.50 -5.05
CA ARG A 90 -8.93 -1.11 -4.76
C ARG A 90 -9.28 0.27 -5.29
N LEU A 91 -8.37 1.24 -5.17
CA LEU A 91 -8.60 2.61 -5.63
C LEU A 91 -8.52 2.74 -7.15
N GLU A 92 -7.64 1.98 -7.80
CA GLU A 92 -7.50 1.95 -9.26
C GLU A 92 -8.73 1.32 -9.93
N ALA A 93 -9.44 0.43 -9.25
CA ALA A 93 -10.68 -0.19 -9.71
C ALA A 93 -11.95 0.65 -9.48
N VAL A 94 -11.83 1.90 -9.00
CA VAL A 94 -12.99 2.78 -8.75
C VAL A 94 -13.53 3.39 -10.03
N GLU A 95 -14.83 3.19 -10.26
CA GLU A 95 -15.57 3.87 -11.32
C GLU A 95 -16.32 5.09 -10.78
N TYR A 96 -16.30 6.17 -11.57
CA TYR A 96 -16.95 7.44 -11.25
C TYR A 96 -18.19 7.62 -12.09
N ALA A 97 -19.32 7.93 -11.46
CA ALA A 97 -20.55 8.31 -12.15
C ALA A 97 -21.08 9.64 -11.63
N ASP A 98 -21.62 10.45 -12.54
CA ASP A 98 -22.32 11.71 -12.26
C ASP A 98 -23.78 11.58 -12.72
N LYS A 99 -24.73 12.05 -11.91
CA LYS A 99 -26.17 12.03 -12.22
C LYS A 99 -26.88 13.25 -11.65
#